data_AF-A0A2M7VRI9-F1
#
_entry.id   AF-A0A2M7VRI9-F1
#
_cell.length_a   1.000
_cell.length_b   1.000
_cell.length_c   1.000
_cell.angle_alpha   90.00
_cell.angle_beta   90.00
_cell.angle_gamma   90.00
#
_symmetry.space_group_name_H-M   'P 1'
#
loop_
_entity.id
_entity.type
_entity.pdbx_description
1 polymer ?
#
loop_
_entity_poly.entity_id
_entity_poly.type
_entity_poly.pdbx_seq_one_letter_code
_entity_poly.pdbx_strand_id
1 'polypeptide(L)' 'MNNKDKMLQLVLSDDKLRSFYEYNVEEFTTVKIALDSDNPIVVAVAKIIDSIARNSDKVNFKETYNEVINYLNQNIL' A
#
# COMPACT_ATOMS: atom_id res chain seq x y z
N MET A 1 -6.51 -10.16 -12.56
CA MET A 1 -6.26 -9.20 -11.46
C MET A 1 -7.21 -9.49 -10.32
N ASN A 2 -6.70 -9.75 -9.10
CA ASN A 2 -7.51 -10.09 -7.92
C ASN A 2 -8.07 -8.81 -7.26
N ASN A 3 -8.90 -8.94 -6.22
CA ASN A 3 -9.53 -7.78 -5.57
C ASN A 3 -8.52 -6.84 -4.89
N LYS A 4 -7.43 -7.37 -4.30
CA LYS A 4 -6.41 -6.54 -3.65
C LYS A 4 -5.60 -5.73 -4.66
N ASP A 5 -5.29 -6.29 -5.82
CA ASP A 5 -4.61 -5.58 -6.90
C ASP A 5 -5.51 -4.49 -7.51
N LYS A 6 -6.82 -4.76 -7.65
CA LYS A 6 -7.79 -3.72 -8.08
C LYS A 6 -7.88 -2.57 -7.06
N MET A 7 -7.89 -2.88 -5.77
CA MET A 7 -7.91 -1.88 -4.70
C MET A 7 -6.62 -1.04 -4.71
N LEU A 8 -5.47 -1.67 -4.90
CA LEU A 8 -4.19 -0.99 -5.02
C LEU A 8 -4.21 0.01 -6.18
N GLN A 9 -4.63 -0.44 -7.36
CA GLN A 9 -4.71 0.41 -8.54
C GLN A 9 -5.65 1.59 -8.33
N LEU A 10 -6.79 1.38 -7.65
CA LEU A 10 -7.73 2.46 -7.33
C LEU A 10 -7.10 3.52 -6.41
N VAL A 11 -6.40 3.11 -5.36
CA VAL A 11 -5.76 4.03 -4.41
C VAL A 11 -4.58 4.76 -5.05
N LEU A 12 -3.71 4.04 -5.75
CA LEU A 12 -2.52 4.62 -6.36
C LEU A 12 -2.83 5.51 -7.57
N SER A 13 -4.03 5.38 -8.16
CA SER A 13 -4.50 6.26 -9.24
C SER A 13 -4.95 7.64 -8.74
N ASP A 14 -5.00 7.89 -7.42
CA ASP A 14 -5.32 9.23 -6.90
C ASP A 14 -4.26 10.25 -7.36
N ASP A 15 -4.70 11.29 -8.07
CA ASP A 15 -3.80 12.26 -8.70
C ASP A 15 -2.97 13.05 -7.68
N LYS A 16 -3.52 13.30 -6.48
CA LYS A 16 -2.76 14.01 -5.43
C LYS A 16 -1.69 13.08 -4.89
N LEU A 17 -2.04 11.86 -4.52
CA LEU A 17 -1.09 10.88 -4.01
C LEU A 17 0.06 10.66 -5.01
N ARG A 18 -0.30 10.49 -6.29
CA ARG A 18 0.65 10.32 -7.37
C ARG A 18 1.56 11.54 -7.57
N SER A 19 1.00 12.75 -7.53
CA SER A 19 1.76 13.98 -7.73
C SER A 19 2.65 14.34 -6.53
N PHE A 20 2.21 14.07 -5.29
CA PHE A 20 2.97 14.42 -4.09
C PHE A 20 4.16 13.48 -3.86
N TYR A 21 4.03 12.21 -4.26
CA TYR A 21 5.05 11.19 -4.01
C TYR A 21 5.69 10.66 -5.30
N GLU A 22 5.43 11.29 -6.44
CA GLU A 22 6.17 11.13 -7.71
C GLU A 22 6.36 9.68 -8.18
N TYR A 23 5.29 8.88 -8.18
CA TYR A 23 5.34 7.49 -8.66
C TYR A 23 4.46 7.29 -9.92
N ASN A 24 4.77 6.29 -10.75
CA ASN A 24 3.90 5.91 -11.86
C ASN A 24 3.04 4.69 -11.47
N VAL A 25 1.71 4.83 -11.51
CA VAL A 25 0.78 3.75 -11.16
C VAL A 25 0.93 2.50 -12.03
N GLU A 26 1.40 2.66 -13.28
CA GLU A 26 1.63 1.56 -14.23
C GLU A 26 2.78 0.64 -13.78
N GLU A 27 3.69 1.13 -12.93
CA GLU A 27 4.78 0.33 -12.36
C GLU A 27 4.27 -0.62 -11.26
N PHE A 28 3.11 -0.35 -10.66
CA PHE A 28 2.60 -1.04 -9.46
C PHE A 28 1.33 -1.84 -9.73
N THR A 29 1.37 -2.72 -10.73
CA THR A 29 0.20 -3.51 -11.18
C THR A 29 -0.33 -4.52 -10.17
N THR A 30 0.48 -4.94 -9.18
CA THR A 30 0.09 -5.90 -8.14
C THR A 30 0.58 -5.47 -6.77
N VAL A 31 -0.13 -5.91 -5.72
CA VAL A 31 0.28 -5.68 -4.33
C VAL A 31 1.68 -6.22 -4.06
N LYS A 32 2.06 -7.33 -4.69
CA LYS A 32 3.40 -7.89 -4.55
C LYS A 32 4.48 -6.91 -5.07
N ILE A 33 4.30 -6.37 -6.27
CA ILE A 33 5.26 -5.40 -6.85
C ILE A 33 5.32 -4.13 -5.99
N ALA A 34 4.16 -3.65 -5.52
CA ALA A 34 4.10 -2.47 -4.67
C ALA A 34 4.76 -2.65 -3.29
N LEU A 35 4.77 -3.87 -2.74
CA LEU A 35 5.49 -4.18 -1.49
C LEU A 35 7.01 -4.13 -1.65
N ASP A 36 7.52 -4.37 -2.87
CA ASP A 36 8.94 -4.35 -3.22
C ASP A 36 9.39 -2.98 -3.77
N SER A 37 8.55 -1.94 -3.65
CA SER A 37 8.83 -0.58 -4.15
C SER A 37 9.83 0.18 -3.29
N ASP A 38 10.66 1.01 -3.93
CA ASP A 38 11.52 1.98 -3.23
C ASP A 38 10.72 3.19 -2.70
N ASN A 39 9.48 3.40 -3.18
CA ASN A 39 8.63 4.47 -2.69
C ASN A 39 7.91 4.04 -1.40
N PRO A 40 8.25 4.62 -0.22
CA PRO A 40 7.73 4.08 1.02
C PRO A 40 6.22 4.32 1.21
N ILE A 41 5.63 5.28 0.49
CA ILE A 41 4.17 5.48 0.49
C ILE A 41 3.46 4.39 -0.31
N VAL A 42 4.03 4.01 -1.46
CA VAL A 42 3.52 2.87 -2.25
C VAL A 42 3.57 1.59 -1.42
N VAL A 43 4.67 1.34 -0.71
CA VAL A 43 4.81 0.17 0.19
C VAL A 43 3.80 0.25 1.34
N ALA A 44 3.62 1.41 1.98
CA ALA A 44 2.66 1.59 3.06
C ALA A 44 1.22 1.29 2.61
N VAL A 45 0.80 1.79 1.44
CA VAL A 45 -0.50 1.49 0.85
C VAL A 45 -0.65 -0.02 0.58
N ALA A 46 0.37 -0.65 0.00
CA ALA A 46 0.37 -2.07 -0.27
C ALA A 46 0.22 -2.92 1.01
N LYS A 47 0.89 -2.55 2.10
CA LYS A 47 0.77 -3.19 3.42
C LYS A 47 -0.64 -3.12 3.99
N ILE A 48 -1.29 -1.96 3.91
CA ILE A 48 -2.68 -1.77 4.35
C ILE A 48 -3.61 -2.72 3.59
N ILE A 49 -3.50 -2.71 2.25
CA ILE A 49 -4.36 -3.50 1.38
C ILE A 49 -4.11 -5.01 1.57
N ASP A 50 -2.86 -5.45 1.71
CA ASP A 50 -2.53 -6.85 1.94
C ASP A 50 -3.02 -7.34 3.31
N SER A 51 -3.01 -6.48 4.34
CA SER A 51 -3.60 -6.81 5.65
C SER A 51 -5.12 -7.00 5.58
N ILE A 52 -5.82 -6.10 4.87
CA ILE A 52 -7.27 -6.20 4.65
C ILE A 52 -7.60 -7.49 3.88
N ALA A 53 -6.83 -7.82 2.85
CA ALA A 53 -7.05 -9.00 2.03
C ALA A 53 -6.82 -10.33 2.77
N ARG A 54 -5.93 -10.36 3.77
CA ARG A 54 -5.64 -11.54 4.60
C ARG A 54 -6.71 -11.80 5.67
N ASN A 55 -7.43 -10.78 6.11
CA ASN A 55 -8.32 -10.85 7.28
C ASN A 55 -9.77 -10.45 6.91
N SER A 56 -10.49 -11.32 6.20
CA SER A 56 -11.87 -11.05 5.76
C SER A 56 -12.87 -10.90 6.91
N ASP A 57 -12.60 -11.51 8.08
CA ASP A 57 -13.58 -11.60 9.17
C ASP A 57 -13.28 -10.67 10.37
N LYS A 58 -12.01 -10.29 10.58
CA LYS A 58 -11.56 -9.32 11.59
C LYS A 58 -10.25 -8.66 11.16
N VAL A 59 -10.32 -7.58 10.40
CA VAL A 59 -9.14 -6.74 10.16
C VAL A 59 -8.59 -6.29 11.52
N ASN A 60 -7.40 -6.76 11.90
CA ASN A 60 -6.73 -6.27 13.10
C ASN A 60 -6.12 -4.91 12.79
N PHE A 61 -6.95 -3.87 12.89
CA PHE A 61 -6.55 -2.48 12.59
C PHE A 61 -5.34 -2.04 13.42
N LYS A 62 -5.20 -2.55 14.66
CA LYS A 62 -4.06 -2.23 15.53
C LYS A 62 -2.76 -2.81 14.99
N GLU A 63 -2.76 -4.09 14.59
CA GLU A 63 -1.58 -4.72 13.98
C GLU A 63 -1.22 -4.07 12.64
N THR A 64 -2.23 -3.78 11.82
CA THR A 64 -2.03 -3.10 10.53
C THR A 64 -1.41 -1.72 10.72
N TYR A 65 -1.94 -0.93 11.66
CA TYR A 65 -1.40 0.37 12.02
C TYR A 65 0.06 0.25 12.48
N ASN A 66 0.35 -0.70 13.39
CA ASN A 66 1.70 -0.92 13.90
C ASN A 66 2.68 -1.31 12.78
N GLU A 67 2.27 -2.19 11.87
CA GLU A 67 3.10 -2.58 10.72
C GLU A 67 3.43 -1.36 9.85
N VAL A 68 2.41 -0.57 9.51
CA VAL A 68 2.56 0.61 8.65
C VAL A 68 3.39 1.70 9.32
N ILE A 69 3.10 2.06 10.57
CA ILE A 69 3.83 3.14 11.25
C ILE A 69 5.28 2.78 11.54
N ASN A 70 5.56 1.52 11.89
CA ASN A 70 6.93 1.05 12.08
C ASN A 70 7.72 1.13 10.78
N TYR A 71 7.10 0.75 9.66
CA TYR A 71 7.71 0.89 8.35
C TYR A 71 7.98 2.35 7.99
N LEU A 72 7.01 3.24 8.21
CA LEU A 72 7.16 4.67 7.90
C LEU A 72 8.24 5.35 8.76
N ASN A 73 8.34 5.02 10.06
CA ASN A 73 9.41 5.50 10.96
C ASN A 73 10.81 5.03 10.57
N GLN A 74 10.93 4.00 9.73
CA GLN A 74 12.23 3.49 9.28
C GLN A 74 12.65 4.08 7.94
N ASN A 75 11.70 4.66 7.19
CA ASN A 75 11.91 5.04 5.79
C ASN A 75 11.58 6.50 5.47
N ILE A 76 10.77 7.20 6.28
CA ILE A 76 10.34 8.58 6.03
C ILE A 76 10.38 9.47 7.29
N LEU A 77 9.79 9.03 8.41
CA LEU A 77 9.59 9.83 9.63
C LEU A 77 10.82 9.76 10.55
#